data_AF-A0A1F8ATU8-F1
#
_entry.id   AF-A0A1F8ATU8-F1
#
_cell.length_a   1.000
_cell.length_b   1.000
_cell.length_c   1.000
_cell.angle_alpha   90.00
_cell.angle_beta   90.00
_cell.angle_gamma   90.00
#
_symmetry.space_group_name_H-M   'P 1'
#
loop_
_entity.id
_entity.type
_entity.pdbx_description
1 polymer ?
#
loop_
_entity_poly.entity_id
_entity_poly.type
_entity_poly.pdbx_seq_one_letter_code
_entity_poly.pdbx_strand_id
1 'polypeptide(L)'
;MKPVHYPYLFGISVVWYMAIASVLGFVTNFWIARKLGEPILRHLVDKQSISRVNKLVANYGRLSLLFSRVFLGGFNNVVSYAAGLTSMSFKDCFLISFFGIIPGTFVWFMLAKDADSPEEFTILSVGMSYIMFVFFASRLVVGKLKNGRFREKAGVG
;
A
#
# COMPACT_ATOMS: atom_id res chain seq x y z
N MET A 1 -20.17 5.41 -32.20
CA MET A 1 -19.38 4.89 -31.07
C MET A 1 -20.26 5.00 -29.83
N LYS A 2 -20.60 3.88 -29.18
CA LYS A 2 -21.48 3.88 -27.99
C LYS A 2 -20.64 4.19 -26.74
N PRO A 3 -21.15 5.00 -25.80
CA PRO A 3 -20.43 5.30 -24.58
C PRO A 3 -20.23 4.03 -23.76
N VAL A 4 -19.00 3.87 -23.29
CA VAL A 4 -18.52 2.70 -22.58
C VAL A 4 -19.05 2.75 -21.14
N HIS A 5 -20.25 2.22 -20.91
CA HIS A 5 -20.88 2.13 -19.59
C HIS A 5 -20.37 0.93 -18.77
N TYR A 6 -19.11 0.95 -18.32
CA TYR A 6 -18.62 0.01 -17.31
C TYR A 6 -18.44 0.75 -15.99
N PRO A 7 -19.55 1.10 -15.28
CA PRO A 7 -20.04 0.26 -14.16
C PRO A 7 -21.58 0.29 -13.92
N TYR A 8 -22.41 0.80 -14.83
CA TYR A 8 -23.83 1.06 -14.54
C TYR A 8 -24.79 -0.12 -14.76
N LEU A 9 -24.34 -1.24 -15.34
CA LEU A 9 -25.21 -2.39 -15.66
C LEU A 9 -25.85 -3.05 -14.42
N PHE A 10 -25.29 -2.83 -13.23
CA PHE A 10 -25.79 -3.36 -11.95
C PHE A 10 -26.07 -2.24 -10.92
N GLY A 11 -26.00 -0.97 -11.33
CA GLY A 11 -26.22 0.19 -10.45
C GLY A 11 -25.21 0.31 -9.30
N ILE A 12 -25.57 1.10 -8.27
CA ILE A 12 -24.70 1.39 -7.10
C ILE A 12 -24.34 0.15 -6.26
N SER A 13 -25.03 -0.98 -6.50
CA SER A 13 -24.82 -2.25 -5.80
C SER A 13 -23.42 -2.85 -6.07
N VAL A 14 -22.84 -2.61 -7.25
CA VAL A 14 -21.48 -3.10 -7.60
C VAL A 14 -20.42 -2.56 -6.66
N VAL A 15 -20.58 -1.32 -6.21
CA VAL A 15 -19.65 -0.67 -5.28
C VAL A 15 -19.58 -1.45 -3.98
N TRP A 16 -20.74 -1.89 -3.47
CA TRP A 16 -20.83 -2.71 -2.26
C TRP A 16 -20.21 -4.10 -2.46
N TYR A 17 -20.50 -4.76 -3.59
CA TYR A 17 -19.91 -6.07 -3.89
C TYR A 17 -18.37 -6.00 -4.04
N MET A 18 -17.84 -4.99 -4.73
CA MET A 18 -16.39 -4.77 -4.84
C MET A 18 -15.76 -4.45 -3.50
N ALA A 19 -16.40 -3.64 -2.66
CA ALA A 19 -15.90 -3.33 -1.33
C ALA A 19 -15.81 -4.59 -0.46
N ILE A 20 -16.86 -5.41 -0.43
CA ILE A 20 -16.90 -6.67 0.32
C ILE A 20 -15.85 -7.65 -0.20
N ALA A 21 -15.78 -7.87 -1.52
CA ALA A 21 -14.79 -8.76 -2.12
C ALA A 21 -13.35 -8.30 -1.81
N SER A 22 -13.09 -7.00 -1.87
CA SER A 22 -11.77 -6.44 -1.57
C SER A 22 -11.38 -6.61 -0.11
N VAL A 23 -12.32 -6.41 0.83
CA VAL A 23 -12.09 -6.65 2.25
C VAL A 23 -11.85 -8.13 2.52
N LEU A 24 -12.65 -9.02 1.93
CA LEU A 24 -12.46 -10.47 2.09
C LEU A 24 -11.10 -10.94 1.54
N GLY A 25 -10.71 -10.48 0.35
CA GLY A 25 -9.40 -10.79 -0.21
C GLY A 25 -8.26 -10.28 0.67
N PHE A 26 -8.38 -9.04 1.14
CA PHE A 26 -7.44 -8.41 2.07
C PHE A 26 -7.26 -9.23 3.35
N VAL A 27 -8.36 -9.55 4.03
CA VAL A 27 -8.36 -10.29 5.29
C VAL A 27 -7.77 -11.67 5.08
N THR A 28 -8.20 -12.38 4.04
CA THR A 28 -7.72 -13.71 3.71
C THR A 28 -6.21 -13.71 3.48
N ASN A 29 -5.71 -12.79 2.68
CA ASN A 29 -4.28 -12.73 2.35
C ASN A 29 -3.42 -12.41 3.60
N PHE A 30 -3.91 -11.52 4.45
CA PHE A 30 -3.25 -11.18 5.72
C PHE A 30 -3.16 -12.39 6.66
N TRP A 31 -4.25 -13.13 6.81
CA TRP A 31 -4.30 -14.30 7.69
C TRP A 31 -3.49 -15.48 7.17
N ILE A 32 -3.48 -15.69 5.85
CA ILE A 32 -2.61 -16.68 5.19
C ILE A 32 -1.14 -16.34 5.46
N ALA A 33 -0.75 -15.10 5.21
CA ALA A 33 0.61 -14.64 5.49
C ALA A 33 0.99 -14.82 6.97
N ARG A 34 0.10 -14.47 7.90
CA ARG A 34 0.36 -14.62 9.34
C ARG A 34 0.55 -16.08 9.74
N LYS A 35 -0.42 -16.95 9.39
CA LYS A 35 -0.46 -18.32 9.91
C LYS A 35 0.50 -19.26 9.18
N LEU A 36 0.65 -19.09 7.88
CA LEU A 36 1.45 -19.99 7.04
C LEU A 36 2.76 -19.34 6.62
N GLY A 37 2.74 -18.06 6.24
CA GLY A 37 3.91 -17.35 5.73
C GLY A 37 4.96 -17.02 6.81
N GLU A 38 4.54 -16.46 7.96
CA GLU A 38 5.46 -16.05 9.02
C GLU A 38 6.27 -17.23 9.60
N PRO A 39 5.67 -18.40 9.90
CA PRO A 39 6.44 -19.55 10.38
C PRO A 39 7.45 -20.03 9.34
N ILE A 40 7.06 -20.12 8.06
CA ILE A 40 7.96 -20.51 6.97
C ILE A 40 9.12 -19.51 6.89
N LEU A 41 8.84 -18.20 6.86
CA LEU A 41 9.84 -17.15 6.79
C LEU A 41 10.86 -17.21 7.94
N ARG A 42 10.43 -17.58 9.15
CA ARG A 42 11.30 -17.78 10.32
C ARG A 42 12.28 -18.94 10.17
N HIS A 43 12.01 -19.90 9.29
CA HIS A 43 12.93 -21.00 8.98
C HIS A 43 13.89 -20.65 7.84
N LEU A 44 13.49 -19.76 6.91
CA LEU A 44 14.32 -19.36 5.77
C LEU A 44 15.26 -18.17 6.07
N VAL A 45 14.86 -17.29 6.98
CA VAL A 45 15.56 -16.03 7.24
C VAL A 45 16.07 -16.00 8.68
N ASP A 46 17.26 -15.42 8.86
CA ASP A 46 17.86 -15.31 10.19
C ASP A 46 17.05 -14.41 11.14
N LYS A 47 17.13 -14.70 12.43
CA LYS A 47 16.37 -14.00 13.48
C LYS A 47 16.74 -12.51 13.57
N GLN A 48 17.98 -12.14 13.25
CA GLN A 48 18.45 -10.76 13.33
C GLN A 48 17.83 -9.92 12.21
N SER A 49 17.77 -10.43 10.99
CA SER A 49 17.10 -9.80 9.85
C SER A 49 15.60 -9.63 10.10
N ILE A 50 14.93 -10.67 10.61
CA ILE A 50 13.50 -10.58 10.97
C ILE A 50 13.29 -9.50 12.06
N SER A 51 14.17 -9.44 13.07
CA SER A 51 14.10 -8.41 14.12
C SER A 51 14.28 -7.00 13.57
N ARG A 52 15.21 -6.80 12.62
CA ARG A 52 15.42 -5.49 11.96
C ARG A 52 14.17 -5.06 11.19
N VAL A 53 13.56 -5.96 10.42
CA VAL A 53 12.32 -5.68 9.67
C VAL A 53 11.19 -5.34 10.64
N ASN A 54 10.99 -6.12 11.70
CA ASN A 54 9.95 -5.85 12.69
C ASN A 54 10.15 -4.51 13.40
N LYS A 55 11.39 -4.11 13.71
CA LYS A 55 11.68 -2.76 14.24
C LYS A 55 11.32 -1.66 13.25
N LEU A 56 11.63 -1.83 11.96
CA LEU A 56 11.23 -0.88 10.92
C LEU A 56 9.70 -0.79 10.79
N VAL A 57 9.00 -1.92 10.85
CA VAL A 57 7.54 -1.97 10.80
C VAL A 57 6.90 -1.36 12.04
N ALA A 58 7.48 -1.55 13.22
CA ALA A 58 7.00 -0.92 14.45
C ALA A 58 7.06 0.62 14.37
N ASN A 59 8.13 1.16 13.77
CA ASN A 59 8.35 2.60 13.64
C ASN A 59 7.62 3.24 12.46
N TYR A 60 7.64 2.59 11.29
CA TYR A 60 7.17 3.16 10.02
C TYR A 60 6.02 2.38 9.38
N GLY A 61 5.74 1.16 9.81
CA GLY A 61 4.79 0.27 9.14
C GLY A 61 3.39 0.85 9.01
N ARG A 62 2.93 1.60 10.01
CA ARG A 62 1.63 2.29 9.96
C ARG A 62 1.61 3.40 8.90
N LEU A 63 2.64 4.22 8.86
CA LEU A 63 2.77 5.30 7.88
C LEU A 63 2.96 4.74 6.47
N SER A 64 3.87 3.79 6.29
CA SER A 64 4.13 3.11 5.01
C SER A 64 2.88 2.42 4.48
N LEU A 65 2.08 1.78 5.35
CA LEU A 65 0.81 1.19 4.96
C LEU A 65 -0.18 2.27 4.51
N LEU A 66 -0.35 3.36 5.26
CA LEU A 66 -1.24 4.45 4.87
C LEU A 66 -0.86 5.01 3.49
N PHE A 67 0.42 5.31 3.28
CA PHE A 67 0.93 5.78 1.99
C PHE A 67 0.64 4.76 0.87
N SER A 68 0.90 3.48 1.10
CA SER A 68 0.62 2.46 0.09
C SER A 68 -0.86 2.38 -0.28
N ARG A 69 -1.78 2.65 0.65
CA ARG A 69 -3.23 2.64 0.40
C ARG A 69 -3.71 3.82 -0.42
N VAL A 70 -3.08 4.98 -0.24
CA VAL A 70 -3.39 6.18 -1.01
C VAL A 70 -2.85 6.08 -2.44
N PHE A 71 -1.65 5.50 -2.64
CA PHE A 71 -0.93 5.59 -3.91
C PHE A 71 -0.83 4.30 -4.72
N LEU A 72 -0.80 3.12 -4.07
CA LEU A 72 -0.65 1.81 -4.72
C LEU A 72 -1.98 1.03 -4.71
N GLY A 73 -3.05 1.64 -5.23
CA GLY A 73 -4.39 1.05 -5.25
C GLY A 73 -4.44 -0.39 -5.80
N GLY A 74 -3.59 -0.72 -6.78
CA GLY A 74 -3.50 -2.08 -7.36
C GLY A 74 -2.70 -3.11 -6.54
N PHE A 75 -1.80 -2.68 -5.65
CA PHE A 75 -0.91 -3.59 -4.90
C PHE A 75 -1.44 -3.94 -3.51
N ASN A 76 -2.70 -3.64 -3.23
CA ASN A 76 -3.35 -3.88 -1.95
C ASN A 76 -3.13 -5.32 -1.44
N ASN A 77 -3.19 -6.32 -2.31
CA ASN A 77 -2.97 -7.71 -1.94
C ASN A 77 -1.52 -7.97 -1.47
N VAL A 78 -0.51 -7.49 -2.23
CA VAL A 78 0.90 -7.69 -1.92
C VAL A 78 1.28 -7.00 -0.62
N VAL A 79 0.84 -5.76 -0.44
CA VAL A 79 1.09 -4.98 0.79
C VAL A 79 0.49 -5.69 2.00
N SER A 80 -0.70 -6.27 1.85
CA SER A 80 -1.42 -6.93 2.95
C SER A 80 -0.82 -8.27 3.32
N TYR A 81 -0.30 -9.00 2.32
CA TYR A 81 0.52 -10.18 2.54
C TYR A 81 1.80 -9.84 3.29
N ALA A 82 2.53 -8.81 2.84
CA ALA A 82 3.74 -8.34 3.50
C ALA A 82 3.47 -7.88 4.94
N ALA A 83 2.36 -7.17 5.19
CA ALA A 83 1.95 -6.79 6.54
C ALA A 83 1.69 -8.01 7.43
N GLY A 84 1.09 -9.07 6.90
CA GLY A 84 0.83 -10.31 7.62
C GLY A 84 2.09 -11.12 7.96
N LEU A 85 3.16 -11.00 7.16
CA LEU A 85 4.48 -11.61 7.43
C LEU A 85 5.27 -10.91 8.55
N THR A 86 4.82 -9.75 9.00
CA THR A 86 5.52 -8.92 10.00
C THR A 86 4.76 -8.91 11.33
N SER A 87 5.33 -8.27 12.36
CA SER A 87 4.67 -8.10 13.67
C SER A 87 3.51 -7.09 13.68
N MET A 88 3.06 -6.57 12.53
CA MET A 88 1.99 -5.58 12.44
C MET A 88 0.64 -6.15 12.89
N SER A 89 -0.16 -5.41 13.68
CA SER A 89 -1.46 -5.91 14.13
C SER A 89 -2.51 -5.87 13.01
N PHE A 90 -3.47 -6.81 13.04
CA PHE A 90 -4.59 -6.79 12.08
C PHE A 90 -5.44 -5.52 12.22
N LYS A 91 -5.63 -5.04 13.46
CA LYS A 91 -6.40 -3.82 13.74
C LYS A 91 -5.77 -2.59 13.10
N ASP A 92 -4.45 -2.42 13.24
CA ASP A 92 -3.73 -1.33 12.58
C ASP A 92 -3.89 -1.43 11.06
N CYS A 93 -3.73 -2.63 10.52
CA CYS A 93 -3.86 -2.86 9.09
C CYS A 93 -5.25 -2.50 8.57
N PHE A 94 -6.31 -2.93 9.27
CA PHE A 94 -7.70 -2.65 8.91
C PHE A 94 -8.04 -1.15 9.02
N LEU A 95 -7.74 -0.52 10.16
CA LEU A 95 -8.03 0.91 10.38
C LEU A 95 -7.31 1.79 9.36
N ILE A 96 -6.02 1.55 9.13
CA ILE A 96 -5.23 2.34 8.18
C ILE A 96 -5.72 2.14 6.76
N SER A 97 -6.16 0.93 6.41
CA SER A 97 -6.73 0.67 5.08
C SER A 97 -8.06 1.37 4.91
N PHE A 98 -8.93 1.29 5.93
CA PHE A 98 -10.22 1.94 5.93
C PHE A 98 -10.09 3.47 5.78
N PHE A 99 -9.22 4.10 6.57
CA PHE A 99 -8.98 5.54 6.49
C PHE A 99 -8.12 5.95 5.29
N GLY A 100 -7.23 5.10 4.79
CA GLY A 100 -6.35 5.39 3.65
C GLY A 100 -7.06 5.30 2.29
N ILE A 101 -8.11 4.47 2.18
CA ILE A 101 -8.94 4.37 0.98
C ILE A 101 -9.73 5.66 0.73
N ILE A 102 -10.17 6.36 1.78
CA ILE A 102 -10.99 7.58 1.64
C ILE A 102 -10.26 8.69 0.85
N PRO A 103 -9.06 9.17 1.26
CA PRO A 103 -8.34 10.18 0.51
C PRO A 103 -7.84 9.66 -0.84
N GLY A 104 -7.47 8.38 -0.94
CA GLY A 104 -7.12 7.77 -2.22
C GLY A 104 -8.26 7.87 -3.22
N THR A 105 -9.44 7.39 -2.83
CA THR A 105 -10.67 7.44 -3.66
C THR A 105 -11.01 8.87 -4.07
N PHE A 106 -10.81 9.86 -3.19
CA PHE A 106 -11.07 11.26 -3.50
C PHE A 106 -10.14 11.78 -4.62
N VAL A 107 -8.83 11.52 -4.52
CA VAL A 107 -7.86 11.88 -5.58
C VAL A 107 -8.23 11.20 -6.89
N TRP A 108 -8.53 9.90 -6.85
CA TRP A 108 -8.94 9.12 -8.02
C TRP A 108 -10.23 9.65 -8.66
N PHE A 109 -11.20 10.09 -7.86
CA PHE A 109 -12.44 10.68 -8.35
C PHE A 109 -12.21 12.01 -9.07
N MET A 110 -11.30 12.86 -8.57
CA MET A 110 -10.94 14.10 -9.28
C MET A 110 -10.26 13.80 -10.62
N LEU A 111 -9.33 12.85 -10.65
CA LEU A 111 -8.66 12.42 -11.89
C LEU A 111 -9.64 11.81 -12.90
N ALA A 112 -10.65 11.07 -12.43
CA ALA A 112 -11.70 10.53 -13.29
C ALA A 112 -12.62 11.61 -13.87
N LYS A 113 -12.88 12.70 -13.13
CA LYS A 113 -13.74 13.79 -13.58
C LYS A 113 -13.13 14.64 -14.69
N ASP A 114 -11.80 14.63 -14.81
CA ASP A 114 -11.06 15.46 -15.78
C ASP A 114 -10.58 14.65 -17.00
N ALA A 115 -10.84 13.34 -17.06
CA ALA A 115 -10.49 12.49 -18.18
C ALA A 115 -11.72 12.22 -19.07
N ASP A 116 -11.64 12.59 -20.35
CA ASP A 116 -12.73 12.40 -21.33
C ASP A 116 -12.74 10.97 -21.93
N SER A 117 -11.62 10.24 -21.83
CA SER A 117 -11.47 8.89 -22.37
C SER A 117 -10.89 7.87 -21.36
N PRO A 118 -11.22 6.57 -21.49
CA PRO A 118 -10.68 5.51 -20.62
C PRO A 118 -9.16 5.35 -20.71
N GLU A 119 -8.59 5.56 -21.91
CA GLU A 119 -7.14 5.55 -22.10
C GLU A 119 -6.45 6.70 -21.34
N GLU A 120 -6.99 7.91 -21.39
CA GLU A 120 -6.45 9.06 -20.64
C GLU A 120 -6.52 8.85 -19.14
N PHE A 121 -7.64 8.33 -18.62
CA PHE A 121 -7.77 8.02 -17.19
C PHE A 121 -6.75 6.96 -16.75
N THR A 122 -6.55 5.92 -17.56
CA THR A 122 -5.59 4.84 -17.25
C THR A 122 -4.16 5.36 -17.27
N ILE A 123 -3.80 6.19 -18.26
CA ILE A 123 -2.46 6.76 -18.39
C ILE A 123 -2.18 7.76 -17.26
N LEU A 124 -3.12 8.66 -16.97
CA LEU A 124 -2.98 9.69 -15.94
C LEU A 124 -2.82 9.06 -14.57
N SER A 125 -3.61 8.03 -14.29
CA SER A 125 -3.60 7.39 -12.99
C SER A 125 -2.38 6.50 -12.73
N VAL A 126 -1.98 5.70 -13.71
CA VAL A 126 -0.73 4.92 -13.64
C VAL A 126 0.46 5.87 -13.55
N GLY A 127 0.47 6.95 -14.34
CA GLY A 127 1.49 7.99 -14.29
C GLY A 127 1.60 8.66 -12.93
N MET A 128 0.47 9.02 -12.31
CA MET A 128 0.46 9.65 -10.99
C MET A 128 0.92 8.71 -9.89
N SER A 129 0.46 7.45 -9.90
CA SER A 129 0.98 6.41 -8.99
C SER A 129 2.50 6.24 -9.13
N TYR A 130 3.04 6.28 -10.36
CA TYR A 130 4.47 6.18 -10.61
C TYR A 130 5.26 7.41 -10.11
N ILE A 131 4.79 8.63 -10.40
CA ILE A 131 5.43 9.88 -9.95
C ILE A 131 5.48 9.95 -8.42
N MET A 132 4.38 9.61 -7.74
CA MET A 132 4.35 9.66 -6.28
C MET A 132 5.20 8.55 -5.64
N PHE A 133 5.31 7.40 -6.29
CA PHE A 133 6.26 6.35 -5.89
C PHE A 133 7.71 6.84 -6.00
N VAL A 134 8.10 7.47 -7.11
CA VAL A 134 9.44 8.04 -7.31
C VAL A 134 9.74 9.17 -6.33
N PHE A 135 8.78 10.07 -6.10
CA PHE A 135 8.90 11.14 -5.11
C PHE A 135 9.10 10.59 -3.69
N PHE A 136 8.35 9.55 -3.32
CA PHE A 136 8.48 8.94 -2.00
C PHE A 136 9.79 8.15 -1.86
N ALA A 137 10.16 7.36 -2.88
CA ALA A 137 11.42 6.63 -2.90
C ALA A 137 12.62 7.59 -2.80
N SER A 138 12.59 8.70 -3.54
CA SER A 138 13.63 9.74 -3.45
C SER A 138 13.68 10.41 -2.08
N ARG A 139 12.54 10.71 -1.43
CA ARG A 139 12.49 11.20 -0.04
C ARG A 139 13.11 10.20 0.95
N LEU A 140 12.86 8.91 0.80
CA LEU A 140 13.45 7.87 1.64
C LEU A 140 14.96 7.73 1.43
N VAL A 141 15.41 7.76 0.17
CA VAL A 141 16.84 7.69 -0.19
C VAL A 141 17.58 8.93 0.32
N VAL A 142 17.05 10.13 0.08
CA VAL A 142 17.63 11.39 0.57
C VAL A 142 17.65 11.43 2.10
N GLY A 143 16.60 10.94 2.77
CA GLY A 143 16.56 10.81 4.23
C GLY A 143 17.65 9.89 4.78
N LYS A 144 17.90 8.74 4.13
CA LYS A 144 18.99 7.83 4.50
C LYS A 144 20.37 8.42 4.23
N LEU A 145 20.55 9.14 3.12
CA LEU A 145 21.82 9.81 2.79
C LEU A 145 22.14 10.95 3.77
N LYS A 146 21.15 11.73 4.18
CA LYS A 146 21.32 12.80 5.19
C LYS A 146 21.69 12.23 6.56
N ASN A 147 21.03 11.15 6.99
CA ASN A 147 21.36 10.47 8.25
C ASN A 147 22.69 9.72 8.23
N GLY A 148 23.07 9.11 7.09
CA GLY A 148 24.36 8.45 6.92
C GLY A 148 25.53 9.45 7.01
N ARG A 149 25.40 10.60 6.33
CA ARG A 149 26.39 11.69 6.39
C ARG A 149 26.49 12.35 7.77
N PHE A 150 25.40 12.36 8.56
CA PHE A 150 25.42 12.88 9.93
C PHE A 150 26.17 11.96 10.89
N ARG A 151 26.07 10.64 10.73
CA ARG A 151 26.79 9.66 11.58
C ARG A 151 28.29 9.64 11.31
N GLU A 152 28.69 9.81 10.05
CA GLU A 152 30.10 9.93 9.66
C GLU A 152 30.75 11.23 10.18
N LYS A 153 30.01 12.35 10.18
CA LYS A 153 30.48 13.61 10.77
C LYS A 153 30.46 13.66 12.30
N ALA A 154 29.69 12.79 12.97
CA ALA A 154 29.54 12.78 14.43
C ALA A 154 30.54 11.88 15.17
N GLY A 155 31.45 11.18 14.46
CA GLY A 155 32.56 10.46 15.08
C GLY A 155 32.17 9.33 16.03
N VAL A 156 31.01 8.68 15.81
CA VAL A 156 30.59 7.51 16.58
C VAL A 156 30.64 6.28 15.68
N GLY A 157 31.84 5.71 15.56
CA GLY A 157 32.14 4.42 14.94
C GLY A 157 32.77 3.51 15.98
#